data_AF-A0A0F2QB25-F1
#
_entry.id   AF-A0A0F2QB25-F1
#
_cell.length_a   1.000
_cell.length_b   1.000
_cell.length_c   1.000
_cell.angle_alpha   90.00
_cell.angle_beta   90.00
_cell.angle_gamma   90.00
#
_symmetry.space_group_name_H-M   'P 1'
#
loop_
_entity.id
_entity.type
_entity.pdbx_description
1 polymer ?
#
loop_
_entity_poly.entity_id
_entity_poly.type
_entity_poly.pdbx_seq_one_letter_code
_entity_poly.pdbx_strand_id
1 'polypeptide(L)'
;MCIYTKTISRQQKELILGYFSGNVKEFEIFHSEEDSNEYLEIKEGFRKMRLEKGQEIISTYCQERNIIDYKEIFRNPQYLKELIRELLKNSKLSHRQVANLVGVSNGVVHKINLEE
;
A
#
# COMPACT_ATOMS: atom_id res chain seq x y z
N MET A 1 35.62 0.03 6.70
CA MET A 1 34.29 -0.42 6.26
C MET A 1 33.91 -1.60 7.16
N CYS A 2 33.15 -1.36 8.23
CA CYS A 2 32.82 -2.40 9.21
C CYS A 2 31.53 -3.09 8.79
N ILE A 3 31.64 -4.32 8.28
CA ILE A 3 30.50 -5.18 8.01
C ILE A 3 30.08 -5.76 9.37
N TYR A 4 29.02 -5.22 9.97
CA TYR A 4 28.45 -5.74 11.22
C TYR A 4 27.70 -7.04 10.91
N THR A 5 28.40 -8.18 10.87
CA THR A 5 27.74 -9.49 10.84
C THR A 5 27.26 -9.82 12.26
N LYS A 6 26.06 -9.36 12.61
CA LYS A 6 25.40 -9.73 13.87
C LYS A 6 25.06 -11.22 13.78
N THR A 7 25.91 -12.06 14.35
CA THR A 7 25.73 -13.52 14.35
C THR A 7 24.71 -13.86 15.44
N ILE A 8 23.54 -14.36 15.06
CA ILE A 8 22.50 -14.82 16.00
C ILE A 8 22.99 -16.14 16.62
N SER A 9 22.95 -16.25 17.95
CA SER A 9 23.37 -17.48 18.62
C SER A 9 22.44 -18.65 18.30
N ARG A 10 22.94 -19.88 18.38
CA ARG A 10 22.12 -21.08 18.16
C ARG A 10 20.88 -21.11 19.06
N GLN A 11 21.04 -20.73 20.32
CA GLN A 11 19.95 -20.66 21.29
C GLN A 11 18.89 -19.61 20.91
N GLN A 12 19.31 -18.44 20.42
CA GLN A 12 18.41 -17.42 19.92
C GLN A 12 17.65 -17.90 18.68
N LYS A 13 18.34 -18.60 17.77
CA LYS A 13 17.71 -19.18 16.58
C LYS A 13 16.68 -20.25 16.95
N GLU A 14 17.00 -21.15 17.87
CA GLU A 14 16.09 -22.19 18.36
C GLU A 14 14.87 -21.58 19.08
N LEU A 15 15.07 -20.53 19.87
CA LEU A 15 13.97 -19.79 20.51
C LEU A 15 13.02 -19.16 19.48
N ILE A 16 13.57 -18.41 18.51
CA ILE A 16 12.78 -17.70 17.50
C ILE A 16 12.03 -18.69 16.61
N LEU A 17 12.72 -19.72 16.09
CA LEU A 17 12.07 -20.74 15.26
C LEU A 17 11.08 -21.60 16.07
N GLY A 18 11.23 -21.68 17.39
CA GLY A 18 10.27 -22.34 18.28
C GLY A 18 8.85 -21.78 18.17
N TYR A 19 8.69 -20.47 17.92
CA TYR A 19 7.38 -19.85 17.66
C TYR A 19 6.72 -20.32 16.36
N PHE A 20 7.51 -20.91 15.46
CA PHE A 20 7.07 -21.45 14.16
C PHE A 20 7.24 -22.97 14.10
N SER A 21 7.27 -23.66 15.25
CA SER A 21 7.47 -25.12 15.33
C SER A 21 8.75 -25.63 14.64
N GLY A 22 9.78 -24.79 14.54
CA GLY A 22 11.01 -25.10 13.79
C GLY A 22 10.90 -24.96 12.27
N ASN A 23 9.74 -24.55 11.75
CA ASN A 23 9.47 -24.40 10.32
C ASN A 23 10.00 -23.06 9.80
N VAL A 24 11.15 -23.11 9.14
CA VAL A 24 11.77 -21.92 8.52
C VAL A 24 10.88 -21.31 7.43
N LYS A 25 10.11 -22.12 6.69
CA LYS A 25 9.23 -21.59 5.64
C LYS A 25 8.08 -20.79 6.21
N GLU A 26 7.47 -21.25 7.30
CA GLU A 26 6.42 -20.48 7.98
C GLU A 26 6.97 -19.18 8.57
N PHE A 27 8.18 -19.23 9.13
CA PHE A 27 8.88 -18.03 9.57
C PHE A 27 9.08 -17.05 8.40
N GLU A 28 9.58 -17.52 7.25
CA GLU A 28 9.79 -16.70 6.05
C GLU A 28 8.48 -16.11 5.54
N ILE A 29 7.41 -16.92 5.43
CA ILE A 29 6.08 -16.48 4.98
C ILE A 29 5.58 -15.36 5.88
N PHE A 30 5.55 -15.58 7.20
CA PHE A 30 5.09 -14.58 8.16
C PHE A 30 5.88 -13.27 8.08
N HIS A 31 7.21 -13.34 7.94
CA HIS A 31 8.05 -12.14 7.82
C HIS A 31 7.94 -11.44 6.47
N SER A 32 7.36 -12.12 5.47
CA SER A 32 7.11 -11.56 4.14
C SER A 32 5.70 -10.97 4.02
N GLU A 33 4.82 -11.20 5.01
CA GLU A 33 3.49 -10.60 5.01
C GLU A 33 3.59 -9.09 5.20
N GLU A 34 2.97 -8.34 4.28
CA GLU A 34 2.88 -6.89 4.40
C GLU A 34 1.91 -6.51 5.52
N ASP A 35 2.45 -5.92 6.57
CA ASP A 35 1.66 -5.38 7.65
C ASP A 35 1.12 -3.99 7.29
N SER A 36 -0.05 -3.97 6.64
CA SER A 36 -0.74 -2.72 6.28
C SER A 36 -1.65 -2.17 7.38
N ASN A 37 -1.51 -2.68 8.61
CA ASN A 37 -2.33 -2.25 9.75
C ASN A 37 -1.82 -0.93 10.35
N GLU A 38 -2.77 -0.16 10.87
CA GLU A 38 -2.52 1.11 11.52
C GLU A 38 -2.43 0.89 13.04
N TYR A 39 -1.22 0.89 13.61
CA TYR A 39 -0.99 0.69 15.05
C TYR A 39 -0.69 2.00 15.80
N LEU A 40 0.49 2.11 16.41
CA LEU A 40 0.93 3.25 17.22
C LEU A 40 1.87 4.16 16.41
N GLU A 41 1.53 4.37 15.15
CA GLU A 41 2.27 5.31 14.31
C GLU A 41 2.00 6.75 14.75
N ILE A 42 3.00 7.61 14.57
CA ILE A 42 2.77 9.04 14.67
C ILE A 42 1.93 9.50 13.47
N LYS A 43 1.26 10.65 13.61
CA LYS A 43 0.40 11.22 12.56
C LYS A 43 1.09 11.30 11.19
N GLU A 44 2.39 11.60 11.16
CA GLU A 44 3.18 11.66 9.93
C GLU A 44 3.42 10.27 9.32
N GLY A 45 3.65 9.25 10.16
CA GLY A 45 3.79 7.85 9.76
C GLY A 45 2.52 7.34 9.09
N PHE A 46 1.35 7.57 9.72
CA PHE A 46 0.05 7.25 9.10
C PHE A 46 -0.15 7.94 7.75
N ARG A 47 0.22 9.23 7.65
CA ARG A 47 0.07 9.97 6.40
C ARG A 47 0.95 9.38 5.30
N LYS A 48 2.18 9.02 5.62
CA LYS A 48 3.13 8.42 4.69
C LYS A 48 2.64 7.04 4.23
N MET A 49 2.29 6.17 5.17
CA MET A 49 1.82 4.81 4.87
C MET A 49 0.57 4.80 3.99
N ARG A 50 -0.43 5.65 4.28
CA ARG A 50 -1.64 5.76 3.44
C ARG A 50 -1.35 6.28 2.04
N LEU A 51 -0.39 7.20 1.90
CA LEU A 51 0.03 7.71 0.59
C LEU A 51 0.76 6.64 -0.22
N GLU A 52 1.67 5.90 0.41
CA GLU A 52 2.37 4.76 -0.20
C GLU A 52 1.38 3.70 -0.67
N LYS A 53 0.42 3.33 0.17
CA LYS A 53 -0.69 2.43 -0.21
C LYS A 53 -1.51 2.96 -1.38
N GLY A 54 -1.79 4.27 -1.42
CA GLY A 54 -2.47 4.90 -2.55
C GLY A 54 -1.66 4.79 -3.86
N GLN A 55 -0.35 4.98 -3.79
CA GLN A 55 0.55 4.85 -4.95
C GLN A 55 0.62 3.40 -5.44
N GLU A 56 0.66 2.44 -4.52
CA GLU A 56 0.62 1.01 -4.82
C GLU A 56 -0.67 0.64 -5.55
N ILE A 57 -1.84 1.07 -5.05
CA ILE A 57 -3.14 0.88 -5.71
C ILE A 57 -3.10 1.42 -7.15
N ILE A 58 -2.55 2.62 -7.37
CA ILE A 58 -2.42 3.20 -8.71
C ILE A 58 -1.52 2.32 -9.60
N SER A 59 -0.38 1.87 -9.08
CA SER A 59 0.56 1.02 -9.81
C SER A 59 -0.10 -0.30 -10.23
N THR A 60 -0.72 -1.00 -9.29
CA THR A 60 -1.43 -2.27 -9.55
C THR A 60 -2.55 -2.07 -10.55
N TYR A 61 -3.36 -1.02 -10.38
CA TYR A 61 -4.45 -0.70 -11.32
C TYR A 61 -3.94 -0.50 -12.76
N CYS A 62 -2.81 0.20 -12.93
CA CYS A 62 -2.21 0.41 -14.25
C CYS A 62 -1.65 -0.89 -14.83
N GLN A 63 -0.98 -1.71 -14.01
CA GLN A 63 -0.43 -3.00 -14.43
C GLN A 63 -1.52 -3.96 -14.89
N GLU A 64 -2.59 -4.14 -14.11
CA GLU A 64 -3.72 -5.03 -14.44
C GLU A 64 -4.40 -4.65 -15.76
N ARG A 65 -4.39 -3.36 -16.11
CA ARG A 65 -5.04 -2.83 -17.32
C ARG A 65 -4.08 -2.56 -18.47
N ASN A 66 -2.79 -2.92 -18.32
CA ASN A 66 -1.73 -2.65 -19.30
C ASN A 66 -1.63 -1.17 -19.69
N ILE A 67 -1.89 -0.26 -18.74
CA ILE A 67 -1.77 1.19 -18.96
C ILE A 67 -0.29 1.56 -18.85
N ILE A 68 0.29 2.03 -19.96
CA ILE A 68 1.71 2.39 -20.04
C ILE A 68 1.90 3.87 -19.69
N ASP A 69 1.03 4.75 -20.20
CA ASP A 69 1.02 6.17 -19.87
C ASP A 69 -0.14 6.49 -18.92
N TYR A 70 0.18 6.98 -17.72
CA TYR A 70 -0.80 7.43 -16.74
C TYR A 70 -1.80 8.47 -17.31
N LYS A 71 -1.41 9.21 -18.36
CA LYS A 71 -2.32 10.14 -19.07
C LYS A 71 -3.53 9.44 -19.70
N GLU A 72 -3.44 8.15 -20.01
CA GLU A 72 -4.55 7.37 -20.56
C GLU A 72 -5.73 7.29 -19.60
N ILE A 73 -5.48 7.32 -18.29
CA ILE A 73 -6.53 7.33 -17.25
C ILE A 73 -7.44 8.56 -17.41
N PHE A 74 -6.87 9.72 -17.75
CA PHE A 74 -7.66 10.94 -17.95
C PHE A 74 -8.38 10.99 -19.30
N ARG A 75 -7.94 10.17 -20.27
CA ARG A 75 -8.59 10.05 -21.58
C ARG A 75 -9.80 9.12 -21.53
N ASN A 76 -9.84 8.22 -20.55
CA ASN A 76 -10.95 7.31 -20.34
C ASN A 76 -11.68 7.62 -19.02
N PRO A 77 -12.84 8.28 -19.05
CA PRO A 77 -13.61 8.61 -17.86
C PRO A 77 -13.94 7.40 -16.98
N GLN A 78 -14.09 6.21 -17.57
CA GLN A 78 -14.36 4.98 -16.83
C GLN A 78 -13.15 4.57 -15.99
N TYR A 79 -11.93 4.64 -16.54
CA TYR A 79 -10.71 4.34 -15.80
C TYR A 79 -10.48 5.30 -14.65
N LEU A 80 -10.68 6.60 -14.89
CA LEU A 80 -10.59 7.60 -13.84
C LEU A 80 -11.60 7.32 -12.70
N LYS A 81 -12.84 6.97 -13.07
CA LYS A 81 -13.91 6.67 -12.12
C LYS A 81 -13.59 5.44 -11.27
N GLU A 82 -13.17 4.35 -11.90
CA GLU A 82 -12.78 3.11 -11.22
C GLU A 82 -11.58 3.33 -10.30
N LEU A 83 -10.54 4.01 -10.78
CA LEU A 83 -9.34 4.29 -9.98
C LEU A 83 -9.67 5.09 -8.72
N ILE A 84 -10.47 6.15 -8.85
CA ILE A 84 -10.87 6.99 -7.72
C ILE A 84 -11.66 6.16 -6.69
N ARG A 85 -12.55 5.28 -7.15
CA ARG A 85 -13.30 4.38 -6.26
C ARG A 85 -12.40 3.40 -5.52
N GLU A 86 -11.46 2.78 -6.22
CA GLU A 86 -10.53 1.83 -5.63
C GLU A 86 -9.67 2.51 -4.55
N LEU A 87 -9.22 3.75 -4.81
CA LEU A 87 -8.49 4.55 -3.85
C LEU A 87 -9.34 4.89 -2.63
N LEU A 88 -10.57 5.36 -2.80
CA LEU A 88 -11.44 5.69 -1.67
C LEU A 88 -11.74 4.48 -0.77
N LYS A 89 -11.90 3.31 -1.38
CA LYS A 89 -12.23 2.07 -0.66
C LYS A 89 -11.05 1.50 0.12
N ASN A 90 -9.85 1.50 -0.47
CA ASN A 90 -8.75 0.67 0.03
C ASN A 90 -7.57 1.45 0.64
N SER A 91 -7.42 2.75 0.35
CA SER A 91 -6.25 3.54 0.79
C SER A 91 -6.42 4.25 2.14
N LYS A 92 -7.66 4.35 2.67
CA LYS A 92 -8.02 5.20 3.84
C LYS A 92 -7.67 6.69 3.67
N LEU A 93 -7.41 7.14 2.44
CA LEU A 93 -7.18 8.55 2.11
C LEU A 93 -8.50 9.31 2.10
N SER A 94 -8.48 10.56 2.58
CA SER A 94 -9.61 11.47 2.42
C SER A 94 -9.81 11.85 0.94
N HIS A 95 -11.02 12.27 0.57
CA HIS A 95 -11.31 12.77 -0.80
C HIS A 95 -10.30 13.79 -1.30
N ARG A 96 -9.84 14.71 -0.43
CA ARG A 96 -8.83 15.72 -0.77
C ARG A 96 -7.47 15.10 -1.07
N GLN A 97 -7.08 14.08 -0.30
CA GLN A 97 -5.81 13.39 -0.55
C GLN A 97 -5.87 12.56 -1.83
N VAL A 98 -7.00 11.90 -2.12
CA VAL A 98 -7.22 11.20 -3.39
C VAL A 98 -7.16 12.17 -4.56
N ALA A 99 -7.84 13.32 -4.46
CA ALA A 99 -7.81 14.35 -5.50
C ALA A 99 -6.37 14.83 -5.79
N ASN A 100 -5.60 15.12 -4.74
CA ASN A 100 -4.20 15.52 -4.87
C ASN A 100 -3.32 14.41 -5.46
N LEU A 101 -3.52 13.15 -5.04
CA LEU A 101 -2.73 12.02 -5.49
C LEU A 101 -2.99 11.71 -6.98
N VAL A 102 -4.26 11.75 -7.40
CA VAL A 102 -4.66 11.46 -8.77
C VAL A 102 -4.38 12.66 -9.69
N GLY A 103 -4.40 13.89 -9.16
CA GLY A 103 -4.21 15.13 -9.94
C GLY A 103 -5.52 15.71 -10.48
N VAL A 104 -6.62 15.54 -9.74
CA VAL A 104 -7.96 16.07 -10.09
C VAL A 104 -8.47 17.02 -9.02
N SER A 105 -9.59 17.71 -9.29
CA SER A 105 -10.23 18.55 -8.29
C SER A 105 -11.03 17.72 -7.28
N ASN A 106 -11.18 18.24 -6.05
CA ASN A 106 -12.02 17.63 -5.02
C ASN A 106 -13.47 17.41 -5.50
N GLY A 107 -13.98 18.29 -6.37
CA GLY A 107 -15.32 18.19 -6.93
C GLY A 107 -15.52 16.96 -7.82
N VAL A 108 -14.49 16.59 -8.60
CA VAL A 108 -14.52 15.37 -9.43
C VAL A 108 -14.62 14.12 -8.55
N VAL A 109 -13.78 14.06 -7.51
CA VAL A 109 -13.80 12.94 -6.56
C VAL A 109 -15.14 12.85 -5.83
N HIS A 110 -15.65 13.99 -5.34
CA HIS A 110 -16.93 14.03 -4.63
C HIS A 110 -18.10 13.61 -5.53
N LYS A 111 -18.14 14.07 -6.78
CA LYS A 111 -19.15 13.67 -7.76
C LYS A 111 -19.14 12.16 -7.98
N ILE A 112 -17.96 11.57 -8.20
CA ILE A 112 -17.81 10.12 -8.42
C ILE A 112 -18.28 9.31 -7.21
N ASN A 113 -18.03 9.81 -6.00
CA ASN A 113 -18.50 9.19 -4.75
C ASN A 113 -20.03 9.27 -4.56
N LEU A 114 -20.70 10.25 -5.19
CA LEU A 114 -22.16 10.40 -5.11
C LEU A 114 -22.92 9.64 -6.21
N GLU A 115 -22.21 9.13 -7.22
CA GLU A 115 -22.78 8.30 -8.31
C GLU A 115 -22.86 6.80 -7.92
N GLU A 116 -22.96 6.52 -6.62
CA GLU A 116 -23.23 5.23 -5.98
C GLU A 116 -24.62 5.29 -5.33
#